data_AF-A0A953YAT1-F1
#
_entry.id   AF-A0A953YAT1-F1
#
_cell.length_a   1.000
_cell.length_b   1.000
_cell.length_c   1.000
_cell.angle_alpha   90.00
_cell.angle_beta   90.00
_cell.angle_gamma   90.00
#
_symmetry.space_group_name_H-M   'P 1'
#
loop_
_entity.id
_entity.type
_entity.pdbx_description
1 polymer ?
#
loop_
_entity_poly.entity_id
_entity_poly.type
_entity_poly.pdbx_seq_one_letter_code
_entity_poly.pdbx_strand_id
1 'polypeptide(L)'
;MSAARRVKLGRPARVSPGVRALLLGLAGLLGCAASPDPDSLEARLITQEREVTRLRHQVATLPELKARVETLEATLEAPSPAEPLNERILILEAEVARLSQPGPAAPPTPEVQPSDPSDTEPPAVIRPPNAVAPPPAGERVQPLSLASGALLMVQTEAGLVRVRLRGVEVPQPTRTYAEQPVLEERHRLAFGATATASDAAFKASRDYLGTLLTEVHLVLDYGDQPPPVGDIVEAYLIAERGPNDSFDVGAAMLRAGYATARGGHPKADRYRGLEEGARGAKVGLFADGE
;
A
#
# COMPACT_ATOMS: atom_id res chain seq x y z
N MET A 1 37.46 34.54 37.13
CA MET A 1 36.10 34.93 36.66
C MET A 1 35.56 33.78 35.81
N SER A 2 34.55 33.06 36.29
CA SER A 2 33.75 32.15 35.45
C SER A 2 32.38 31.95 36.10
N ALA A 3 31.32 32.34 35.41
CA ALA A 3 29.96 32.36 35.91
C ALA A 3 29.21 31.08 35.48
N ALA A 4 28.78 30.27 36.44
CA ALA A 4 27.95 29.09 36.20
C ALA A 4 26.48 29.50 36.03
N ARG A 5 25.90 29.24 34.85
CA ARG A 5 24.44 29.34 34.61
C ARG A 5 23.73 28.11 35.19
N ARG A 6 22.90 28.32 36.23
CA ARG A 6 21.91 27.33 36.69
C ARG A 6 20.69 27.37 35.76
N VAL A 7 20.34 26.23 35.16
CA VAL A 7 19.06 26.01 34.48
C VAL A 7 17.99 25.73 35.54
N LYS A 8 16.94 26.56 35.57
CA LYS A 8 15.73 26.32 36.39
C LYS A 8 14.90 25.21 35.75
N LEU A 9 14.82 24.05 36.40
CA LEU A 9 13.80 23.04 36.10
C LEU A 9 12.42 23.58 36.46
N GLY A 10 11.52 23.62 35.49
CA GLY A 10 10.13 24.03 35.64
C GLY A 10 9.37 23.08 36.57
N ARG A 11 8.43 23.62 37.35
CA ARG A 11 7.56 22.82 38.23
C ARG A 11 6.67 21.89 37.38
N PRO A 12 6.47 20.63 37.78
CA PRO A 12 5.56 19.73 37.07
C PRO A 12 4.12 20.25 37.15
N ALA A 13 3.41 20.15 36.03
CA ALA A 13 2.02 20.57 35.88
C ALA A 13 1.13 19.82 36.87
N ARG A 14 0.25 20.55 37.57
CA ARG A 14 -0.74 19.95 38.48
C ARG A 14 -1.79 19.23 37.65
N VAL A 15 -1.72 17.91 37.61
CA VAL A 15 -2.77 17.04 37.06
C VAL A 15 -4.06 17.28 37.85
N SER A 16 -5.17 17.50 37.15
CA SER A 16 -6.45 17.83 37.76
C SER A 16 -6.97 16.66 38.62
N PRO A 17 -7.64 16.94 39.76
CA PRO A 17 -8.10 15.90 40.67
C PRO A 17 -9.08 14.91 40.02
N GLY A 18 -9.81 15.33 38.97
CA GLY A 18 -10.69 14.44 38.19
C GLY A 18 -9.94 13.36 37.41
N VAL A 19 -8.79 13.68 36.83
CA VAL A 19 -7.95 12.71 36.09
C VAL A 19 -7.31 11.71 37.06
N ARG A 20 -6.94 12.18 38.25
CA ARG A 20 -6.39 11.32 39.31
C ARG A 20 -7.41 10.31 39.84
N ALA A 21 -8.66 10.72 40.00
CA ALA A 21 -9.75 9.84 40.42
C ALA A 21 -10.11 8.80 39.34
N LEU A 22 -10.06 9.18 38.06
CA LEU A 22 -10.31 8.27 36.94
C LEU A 22 -9.20 7.19 36.83
N LEU A 23 -7.94 7.58 37.01
CA LEU A 23 -6.78 6.66 36.98
C LEU A 23 -6.77 5.68 38.16
N LEU A 24 -7.17 6.14 39.36
CA LEU A 24 -7.31 5.27 40.53
C LEU A 24 -8.51 4.31 40.41
N GLY A 25 -9.60 4.73 39.77
CA GLY A 25 -10.74 3.87 39.48
C GLY A 25 -10.45 2.76 38.47
N LEU A 26 -9.64 3.05 37.44
CA LEU A 26 -9.20 2.07 36.44
C LEU A 26 -8.18 1.06 36.99
N ALA A 27 -7.31 1.48 37.91
CA ALA A 27 -6.36 0.59 38.57
C ALA A 27 -7.02 -0.41 39.55
N GLY A 28 -8.23 -0.10 40.05
CA GLY A 28 -8.99 -1.00 40.91
C GLY A 28 -9.75 -2.11 40.17
N LEU A 29 -10.03 -1.95 38.87
CA LEU A 29 -10.77 -2.91 38.04
C LEU A 29 -9.86 -3.89 37.27
N LEU A 30 -8.58 -3.57 37.13
CA LEU A 30 -7.57 -4.39 36.47
C LEU A 30 -6.60 -4.90 37.55
N GLY A 31 -6.90 -6.07 38.12
CA GLY A 31 -6.03 -6.72 39.09
C GLY A 31 -4.57 -6.72 38.64
N CYS A 32 -3.70 -6.22 39.52
CA CYS A 32 -2.24 -6.25 39.48
C CYS A 32 -1.59 -6.47 38.10
N ALA A 33 -1.65 -5.46 37.23
CA ALA A 33 -0.69 -5.29 36.14
C ALA A 33 0.02 -3.96 36.34
N ALA A 34 1.35 -3.97 36.18
CA ALA A 34 2.25 -2.84 36.40
C ALA A 34 1.64 -1.53 35.89
N SER A 35 1.67 -0.49 36.73
CA SER A 35 1.22 0.85 36.33
C SER A 35 1.97 1.26 35.05
N PRO A 36 1.26 1.52 33.94
CA PRO A 36 1.92 1.95 32.71
C PRO A 36 2.68 3.25 32.99
N ASP A 37 3.90 3.30 32.50
CA ASP A 37 4.79 4.46 32.61
C ASP A 37 4.02 5.72 32.13
N PRO A 38 3.89 6.77 32.95
CA PRO A 38 3.16 7.99 32.57
C PRO A 38 3.66 8.59 31.26
N ASP A 39 4.95 8.44 30.93
CA ASP A 39 5.53 8.94 29.69
C ASP A 39 5.02 8.16 28.46
N SER A 40 4.69 6.87 28.63
CA SER A 40 4.08 6.03 27.59
C SER A 40 2.61 6.38 27.34
N LEU A 41 1.89 6.82 28.38
CA LEU A 41 0.51 7.26 28.26
C LEU A 41 0.42 8.62 27.57
N GLU A 42 1.34 9.53 27.87
CA GLU A 42 1.41 10.84 27.22
C GLU A 42 1.75 10.71 25.72
N ALA A 43 2.69 9.84 25.35
CA ALA A 43 3.00 9.53 23.95
C ALA A 43 1.81 8.91 23.19
N ARG A 44 1.05 8.01 23.84
CA ARG A 44 -0.15 7.43 23.24
C ARG A 44 -1.27 8.45 23.07
N LEU A 45 -1.45 9.36 24.03
CA LEU A 45 -2.42 10.46 23.95
C LEU A 45 -2.10 11.40 22.78
N ILE A 46 -0.84 11.83 22.64
CA ILE A 46 -0.40 12.67 21.52
C ILE A 46 -0.63 11.97 20.17
N THR A 47 -0.39 10.66 20.10
CA THR A 47 -0.61 9.86 18.88
C THR A 47 -2.10 9.79 18.53
N GLN A 48 -2.96 9.54 19.52
CA GLN A 48 -4.41 9.51 19.31
C GLN A 48 -4.99 10.88 18.96
N GLU A 49 -4.49 11.98 19.55
CA GLU A 49 -4.92 13.33 19.20
C GLU A 49 -4.57 13.71 17.76
N ARG A 50 -3.40 13.28 17.27
CA ARG A 50 -3.01 13.46 15.86
C ARG A 50 -3.91 12.67 14.92
N GLU A 51 -4.27 11.45 15.30
CA GLU A 51 -5.14 10.58 14.50
C GLU A 51 -6.57 11.13 14.44
N VAL A 52 -7.12 11.60 15.56
CA VAL A 52 -8.42 12.29 15.61
C VAL A 52 -8.40 13.56 14.76
N THR A 53 -7.31 14.33 14.79
CA THR A 53 -7.16 15.54 13.96
C THR A 53 -7.12 15.20 12.47
N ARG A 54 -6.38 14.15 12.09
CA ARG A 54 -6.35 13.64 10.71
C ARG A 54 -7.73 13.17 10.25
N LEU A 55 -8.42 12.38 11.06
CA LEU A 55 -9.76 11.87 10.75
C LEU A 55 -10.78 13.01 10.64
N ARG A 56 -10.72 14.02 11.51
CA ARG A 56 -11.56 15.23 11.40
C ARG A 56 -11.31 15.97 10.09
N HIS A 57 -10.06 16.08 9.65
CA HIS A 57 -9.75 16.71 8.38
C HIS A 57 -10.27 15.90 7.18
N GLN A 58 -10.18 14.57 7.23
CA GLN A 58 -10.75 13.68 6.21
C GLN A 58 -12.27 13.71 6.17
N VAL A 59 -12.95 13.80 7.33
CA VAL A 59 -14.40 13.95 7.38
C VAL A 59 -14.83 15.32 6.83
N ALA A 60 -14.02 16.37 7.02
CA ALA A 60 -14.30 17.69 6.48
C ALA A 60 -14.21 17.76 4.94
N THR A 61 -13.51 16.84 4.28
CA THR A 61 -13.42 16.79 2.80
C THR A 61 -14.51 15.92 2.14
N LEU A 62 -15.27 15.15 2.93
CA LEU A 62 -16.36 14.31 2.40
C LEU A 62 -17.50 15.10 1.72
N PRO A 63 -17.93 16.28 2.20
CA PRO A 63 -18.94 17.08 1.51
C PRO A 63 -18.51 17.55 0.12
N GLU A 64 -17.22 17.89 -0.04
CA GLU A 64 -16.66 18.32 -1.32
C GLU A 64 -16.59 17.15 -2.32
N LEU A 65 -16.14 15.98 -1.85
CA LEU A 65 -16.14 14.76 -2.66
C LEU A 65 -17.56 14.35 -3.06
N LYS A 66 -18.53 14.46 -2.14
CA LYS A 66 -19.94 14.19 -2.43
C LYS A 66 -20.50 15.14 -3.49
N ALA A 67 -20.24 16.43 -3.39
CA ALA A 67 -20.67 17.41 -4.39
C ALA A 67 -20.06 17.16 -5.78
N ARG A 68 -18.80 16.69 -5.84
CA ARG A 68 -18.14 16.33 -7.11
C ARG A 68 -18.76 15.08 -7.74
N VAL A 69 -19.13 14.08 -6.93
CA VAL A 69 -19.83 12.88 -7.41
C VAL A 69 -21.22 13.25 -7.92
N GLU A 70 -21.99 14.04 -7.17
CA GLU A 70 -23.32 14.50 -7.59
C GLU A 70 -23.27 15.33 -8.90
N THR A 71 -22.22 16.14 -9.08
CA THR A 71 -22.01 16.89 -10.34
C THR A 71 -21.69 15.97 -11.51
N LEU A 72 -20.89 14.93 -11.29
CA LEU A 72 -20.55 13.94 -12.32
C LEU A 72 -21.77 13.07 -12.69
N GLU A 73 -22.57 12.66 -11.71
CA GLU A 73 -23.82 11.92 -11.94
C GLU A 73 -24.82 12.76 -12.73
N ALA A 74 -25.01 14.04 -12.37
CA ALA A 74 -25.87 14.96 -13.13
C ALA A 74 -25.39 15.20 -14.58
N THR A 75 -24.07 15.14 -14.82
CA THR A 75 -23.50 15.29 -16.16
C THR A 75 -23.68 14.01 -17.00
N LEU A 76 -23.77 12.85 -16.35
CA LEU A 76 -24.01 11.55 -16.99
C LEU A 76 -25.50 11.29 -17.28
N GLU A 77 -26.42 11.84 -16.48
CA GLU A 77 -27.87 11.70 -16.68
C GLU A 77 -28.46 12.68 -17.72
N ALA A 78 -27.71 13.68 -18.16
CA ALA A 78 -28.18 14.60 -19.20
C ALA A 78 -28.36 13.85 -20.55
N PRO A 79 -29.53 13.98 -21.22
CA PRO A 79 -29.75 13.34 -22.51
C PRO A 79 -28.71 13.87 -23.53
N SER A 80 -27.98 12.94 -24.14
CA SER A 80 -26.95 13.25 -25.12
C SER A 80 -27.55 14.06 -26.28
N PRO A 81 -27.04 15.26 -26.61
CA PRO A 81 -27.32 15.86 -27.90
C PRO A 81 -26.83 14.89 -28.99
N ALA A 82 -27.58 14.81 -30.09
CA ALA A 82 -27.36 13.91 -31.20
C ALA A 82 -26.16 14.34 -32.07
N GLU A 83 -24.98 14.45 -31.45
CA GLU A 83 -23.73 14.73 -32.14
C GLU A 83 -22.90 13.45 -32.26
N PRO A 84 -22.26 13.22 -33.44
CA PRO A 84 -21.51 12.00 -33.70
C PRO A 84 -20.33 11.88 -32.73
N LEU A 85 -20.18 10.69 -32.13
CA LEU A 85 -19.17 10.30 -31.13
C LEU A 85 -17.73 10.75 -31.45
N ASN A 86 -17.41 10.93 -32.74
CA ASN A 86 -16.10 11.37 -33.21
C ASN A 86 -15.75 12.81 -32.84
N GLU A 87 -16.72 13.72 -32.73
CA GLU A 87 -16.45 15.13 -32.38
C GLU A 87 -16.17 15.30 -30.88
N ARG A 88 -16.78 14.46 -30.03
CA ARG A 88 -16.54 14.46 -28.57
C ARG A 88 -15.16 13.91 -28.21
N ILE A 89 -14.66 12.92 -28.95
CA ILE A 89 -13.30 12.38 -28.76
C ILE A 89 -12.26 13.45 -29.10
N LEU A 90 -12.45 14.19 -30.21
CA LEU A 90 -11.56 15.29 -30.61
C LEU A 90 -11.51 16.44 -29.59
N ILE A 91 -12.65 16.79 -28.97
CA ILE A 91 -12.70 17.82 -27.93
C ILE A 91 -12.00 17.35 -26.65
N LEU A 92 -12.23 16.10 -26.23
CA LEU A 92 -11.59 15.52 -25.04
C LEU A 92 -10.07 15.33 -25.23
N GLU A 93 -9.61 14.91 -26.40
CA GLU A 93 -8.18 14.80 -26.73
C GLU A 93 -7.51 16.18 -26.73
N ALA A 94 -8.17 17.22 -27.24
CA ALA A 94 -7.64 18.58 -27.24
C ALA A 94 -7.54 19.18 -25.83
N GLU A 95 -8.47 18.84 -24.94
CA GLU A 95 -8.50 19.34 -23.57
C GLU A 95 -7.45 18.64 -22.69
N VAL A 96 -7.28 17.32 -22.86
CA VAL A 96 -6.19 16.54 -22.22
C VAL A 96 -4.82 17.00 -22.72
N ALA A 97 -4.67 17.32 -24.01
CA ALA A 97 -3.43 17.85 -24.57
C ALA A 97 -3.08 19.24 -23.99
N ARG A 98 -4.07 20.11 -23.75
CA ARG A 98 -3.86 21.41 -23.10
C ARG A 98 -3.46 21.29 -21.63
N LEU A 99 -4.05 20.34 -20.89
CA LEU A 99 -3.74 20.10 -19.48
C LEU A 99 -2.38 19.41 -19.27
N SER A 100 -1.82 18.81 -20.32
CA SER A 100 -0.53 18.11 -20.29
C SER A 100 0.67 18.97 -20.71
N GLN A 101 0.45 20.25 -21.10
CA GLN A 101 1.57 21.15 -21.39
C GLN A 101 2.17 21.68 -20.08
N PRO A 102 3.47 21.46 -19.82
CA PRO A 102 4.16 22.14 -18.74
C PRO A 102 4.16 23.65 -19.00
N GLY A 103 3.90 24.45 -17.95
CA GLY A 103 3.92 25.91 -18.02
C GLY A 103 5.24 26.46 -18.59
N PRO A 104 5.24 27.70 -19.10
CA PRO A 104 6.38 28.26 -19.83
C PRO A 104 7.67 28.20 -18.99
N ALA A 105 8.71 27.63 -19.61
CA ALA A 105 10.02 27.47 -19.02
C ALA A 105 10.60 28.85 -18.62
N ALA A 106 11.16 28.91 -17.42
CA ALA A 106 11.97 30.04 -16.97
C ALA A 106 13.16 30.27 -17.93
N PRO A 107 13.62 31.53 -18.10
CA PRO A 107 14.68 31.85 -19.05
C PRO A 107 16.00 31.14 -18.68
N PRO A 108 16.85 30.83 -19.69
CA PRO A 108 18.08 30.09 -19.46
C PRO A 108 19.05 30.92 -18.61
N THR A 109 19.59 30.29 -17.56
CA THR A 109 20.69 30.82 -16.77
C THR A 109 22.00 30.58 -17.54
N PRO A 110 22.95 31.53 -17.59
CA PRO A 110 24.13 31.45 -18.46
C PRO A 110 25.07 30.30 -18.10
N GLU A 111 25.67 29.72 -19.15
CA GLU A 111 26.65 28.64 -19.12
C GLU A 111 27.84 28.94 -18.20
N VAL A 112 28.05 28.08 -17.20
CA VAL A 112 29.28 28.03 -16.41
C VAL A 112 30.18 26.96 -17.00
N GLN A 113 31.39 27.37 -17.38
CA GLN A 113 32.47 26.56 -17.95
C GLN A 113 32.87 25.37 -17.05
N PRO A 114 33.39 24.28 -17.64
CA PRO A 114 33.76 23.08 -16.90
C PRO A 114 35.02 23.31 -16.07
N SER A 115 34.94 23.02 -14.78
CA SER A 115 36.08 22.83 -13.89
C SER A 115 36.08 21.37 -13.44
N ASP A 116 37.12 20.62 -13.81
CA ASP A 116 37.55 19.40 -13.10
C ASP A 116 38.42 19.81 -11.88
N PRO A 117 38.69 18.96 -10.87
CA PRO A 117 38.18 17.62 -10.56
C PRO A 117 37.83 17.44 -9.04
N SER A 118 37.52 16.19 -8.62
CA SER A 118 37.60 15.64 -7.23
C SER A 118 36.29 15.50 -6.42
N ASP A 119 36.18 14.31 -5.81
CA ASP A 119 35.34 13.94 -4.66
C ASP A 119 33.84 14.22 -4.74
N THR A 120 33.12 13.42 -5.52
CA THR A 120 31.65 13.36 -5.40
C THR A 120 31.26 12.14 -4.57
N GLU A 121 30.94 12.40 -3.30
CA GLU A 121 30.03 11.56 -2.51
C GLU A 121 28.86 11.09 -3.40
N PRO A 122 28.42 9.82 -3.34
CA PRO A 122 27.29 9.37 -4.14
C PRO A 122 26.09 10.29 -3.88
N PRO A 123 25.35 10.71 -4.93
CA PRO A 123 24.31 11.70 -4.80
C PRO A 123 23.33 11.27 -3.71
N ALA A 124 23.10 12.16 -2.74
CA ALA A 124 22.13 11.95 -1.68
C ALA A 124 20.79 11.61 -2.34
N VAL A 125 20.39 10.34 -2.23
CA VAL A 125 19.09 9.86 -2.69
C VAL A 125 18.04 10.71 -1.98
N ILE A 126 17.41 11.62 -2.73
CA ILE A 126 16.33 12.46 -2.23
C ILE A 126 15.20 11.50 -1.87
N ARG A 127 15.07 11.22 -0.57
CA ARG A 127 14.02 10.35 -0.04
C ARG A 127 12.69 11.12 -0.10
N PRO A 128 11.62 10.53 -0.64
CA PRO A 128 10.29 11.11 -0.53
C PRO A 128 9.97 11.38 0.96
N PRO A 129 9.33 12.51 1.31
CA PRO A 129 9.10 12.91 2.70
C PRO A 129 8.21 11.95 3.52
N ASN A 130 7.59 10.95 2.88
CA ASN A 130 6.78 9.90 3.51
C ASN A 130 7.35 8.48 3.30
N ALA A 131 8.59 8.35 2.86
CA ALA A 131 9.20 7.06 2.54
C ALA A 131 9.40 6.25 3.83
N VAL A 132 8.51 5.28 4.07
CA VAL A 132 8.59 4.36 5.20
C VAL A 132 9.73 3.37 4.93
N ALA A 133 10.68 3.28 5.87
CA ALA A 133 11.73 2.26 5.79
C ALA A 133 11.08 0.87 5.77
N PRO A 134 11.50 -0.04 4.87
CA PRO A 134 10.93 -1.37 4.86
C PRO A 134 11.24 -2.08 6.20
N PRO A 135 10.28 -2.84 6.74
CA PRO A 135 10.51 -3.64 7.94
C PRO A 135 11.67 -4.63 7.72
N PRO A 136 12.46 -5.02 8.74
CA PRO A 136 13.51 -6.03 8.59
C PRO A 136 13.00 -7.37 8.03
N ALA A 137 13.88 -8.05 7.27
CA ALA A 137 13.62 -9.43 6.85
C ALA A 137 13.49 -10.34 8.07
N GLY A 138 12.59 -11.33 8.01
CA GLY A 138 12.30 -12.22 9.13
C GLY A 138 11.34 -11.62 10.16
N GLU A 139 10.91 -10.37 10.01
CA GLU A 139 9.91 -9.78 10.91
C GLU A 139 8.56 -10.49 10.76
N ARG A 140 7.96 -10.79 11.92
CA ARG A 140 6.61 -11.32 12.02
C ARG A 140 5.60 -10.20 11.90
N VAL A 141 4.63 -10.37 11.01
CA VAL A 141 3.61 -9.37 10.72
C VAL A 141 2.21 -9.95 10.87
N GLN A 142 1.26 -9.10 11.26
CA GLN A 142 -0.15 -9.48 11.37
C GLN A 142 -0.92 -8.94 10.15
N PRO A 143 -1.59 -9.79 9.36
CA PRO A 143 -2.46 -9.31 8.29
C PRO A 143 -3.68 -8.61 8.87
N LEU A 144 -4.00 -7.41 8.36
CA LEU A 144 -5.16 -6.63 8.81
C LEU A 144 -6.26 -6.56 7.76
N SER A 145 -5.90 -6.34 6.49
CA SER A 145 -6.87 -6.24 5.40
C SER A 145 -6.25 -6.59 4.05
N LEU A 146 -7.10 -7.01 3.12
CA LEU A 146 -6.73 -7.32 1.74
C LEU A 146 -7.27 -6.27 0.79
N ALA A 147 -6.37 -5.63 0.03
CA ALA A 147 -6.75 -4.72 -1.05
C ALA A 147 -6.93 -5.46 -2.38
N SER A 148 -6.17 -6.54 -2.61
CA SER A 148 -6.27 -7.42 -3.78
C SER A 148 -5.72 -8.81 -3.46
N GLY A 149 -5.72 -9.73 -4.45
CA GLY A 149 -5.06 -11.04 -4.35
C GLY A 149 -3.53 -11.00 -4.22
N ALA A 150 -2.91 -9.82 -4.25
CA ALA A 150 -1.47 -9.66 -4.08
C ALA A 150 -1.08 -8.45 -3.24
N LEU A 151 -2.04 -7.68 -2.69
CA LEU A 151 -1.78 -6.48 -1.91
C LEU A 151 -2.56 -6.53 -0.60
N LEU A 152 -1.86 -6.38 0.52
CA LEU A 152 -2.40 -6.45 1.86
C LEU A 152 -1.82 -5.35 2.75
N MET A 153 -2.60 -4.96 3.76
CA MET A 153 -2.12 -4.13 4.86
C MET A 153 -1.72 -5.04 6.01
N VAL A 154 -0.52 -4.82 6.55
CA VAL A 154 -0.01 -5.56 7.71
C VAL A 154 0.37 -4.61 8.84
N GLN A 155 0.27 -5.11 10.07
CA GLN A 155 0.86 -4.50 11.26
C GLN A 155 2.25 -5.10 11.48
N THR A 156 3.23 -4.23 11.64
CA THR A 156 4.62 -4.52 12.02
C THR A 156 4.91 -3.89 13.39
N GLU A 157 6.08 -4.12 13.98
CA GLU A 157 6.48 -3.43 15.22
C GLU A 157 6.60 -1.91 15.02
N ALA A 158 7.03 -1.48 13.83
CA ALA A 158 7.22 -0.09 13.47
C ALA A 158 5.92 0.63 13.04
N GLY A 159 4.86 -0.10 12.71
CA GLY A 159 3.57 0.48 12.32
C GLY A 159 2.85 -0.27 11.21
N LEU A 160 1.99 0.44 10.50
CA LEU A 160 1.19 -0.10 9.39
C LEU A 160 1.95 0.00 8.07
N VAL A 161 2.02 -1.10 7.34
CA VAL A 161 2.73 -1.19 6.05
C VAL A 161 1.86 -1.89 5.00
N ARG A 162 1.90 -1.39 3.77
CA ARG A 162 1.32 -2.08 2.61
C ARG A 162 2.35 -3.02 2.02
N VAL A 163 2.00 -4.30 1.92
CA VAL A 163 2.87 -5.33 1.36
C VAL A 163 2.24 -5.87 0.08
N ARG A 164 3.03 -5.89 -0.99
CA ARG A 164 2.69 -6.58 -2.24
C ARG A 164 3.47 -7.89 -2.32
N LEU A 165 2.80 -8.97 -2.69
CA LEU A 165 3.43 -10.25 -2.96
C LEU A 165 4.41 -10.12 -4.13
N ARG A 166 5.70 -10.37 -3.87
CA ARG A 166 6.75 -10.31 -4.87
C ARG A 166 6.65 -11.50 -5.83
N GLY A 167 6.86 -11.23 -7.12
CA GLY A 167 6.95 -12.26 -8.14
C GLY A 167 5.61 -12.83 -8.62
N VAL A 168 4.48 -12.29 -8.15
CA VAL A 168 3.16 -12.70 -8.62
C VAL A 168 2.38 -11.51 -9.19
N GLU A 169 1.53 -11.80 -10.16
CA GLU A 169 0.57 -10.88 -10.75
C GLU A 169 -0.83 -11.48 -10.62
N VAL A 170 -1.84 -10.65 -10.37
CA VAL A 170 -3.21 -11.08 -10.08
C VAL A 170 -4.20 -10.16 -10.82
N PRO A 171 -5.41 -10.65 -11.13
CA PRO A 171 -6.45 -9.81 -11.72
C PRO A 171 -6.71 -8.56 -10.88
N GLN A 172 -7.00 -7.45 -11.55
CA GLN A 172 -7.38 -6.18 -10.94
C GLN A 172 -8.89 -5.93 -11.09
N PRO A 173 -9.46 -5.01 -10.29
CA PRO A 173 -10.84 -4.58 -10.48
C PRO A 173 -11.06 -3.99 -11.88
N THR A 174 -12.25 -4.15 -12.45
CA THR A 174 -12.57 -3.70 -13.81
C THR A 174 -12.33 -2.19 -14.00
N ARG A 175 -12.55 -1.37 -12.97
CA ARG A 175 -12.23 0.07 -13.01
C ARG A 175 -10.76 0.36 -13.33
N THR A 176 -9.85 -0.49 -12.88
CA THR A 176 -8.41 -0.33 -13.12
C THR A 176 -8.05 -0.63 -14.57
N TYR A 177 -8.78 -1.53 -15.23
CA TYR A 177 -8.59 -1.81 -16.65
C TYR A 177 -9.08 -0.66 -17.53
N ALA A 178 -10.18 0.00 -17.17
CA ALA A 178 -10.65 1.20 -17.86
C ALA A 178 -9.61 2.33 -17.85
N GLU A 179 -8.84 2.46 -16.78
CA GLU A 179 -7.75 3.44 -16.65
C GLU A 179 -6.43 2.95 -17.29
N GLN A 180 -6.27 1.65 -17.51
CA GLN A 180 -5.01 1.02 -17.94
C GLN A 180 -5.24 -0.07 -19.00
N PRO A 181 -5.54 0.28 -20.26
CA PRO A 181 -5.81 -0.70 -21.32
C PRO A 181 -4.66 -1.67 -21.59
N VAL A 182 -3.41 -1.23 -21.41
CA VAL A 182 -2.22 -2.09 -21.56
C VAL A 182 -2.16 -3.18 -20.48
N LEU A 183 -2.61 -2.86 -19.26
CA LEU A 183 -2.72 -3.82 -18.18
C LEU A 183 -3.83 -4.83 -18.46
N GLU A 184 -4.97 -4.34 -18.97
CA GLU A 184 -6.09 -5.20 -19.37
C GLU A 184 -5.65 -6.21 -20.41
N GLU A 185 -4.99 -5.78 -21.48
CA GLU A 185 -4.52 -6.68 -22.55
C GLU A 185 -3.53 -7.72 -22.01
N ARG A 186 -2.57 -7.31 -21.16
CA ARG A 186 -1.65 -8.24 -20.52
C ARG A 186 -2.38 -9.29 -19.68
N HIS A 187 -3.35 -8.87 -18.88
CA HIS A 187 -4.13 -9.78 -18.04
C HIS A 187 -5.09 -10.65 -18.85
N ARG A 188 -5.64 -10.15 -19.95
CA ARG A 188 -6.45 -10.92 -20.89
C ARG A 188 -5.64 -12.07 -21.49
N LEU A 189 -4.39 -11.79 -21.91
CA LEU A 189 -3.48 -12.82 -22.42
C LEU A 189 -3.05 -13.81 -21.33
N ALA A 190 -2.87 -13.34 -20.10
CA ALA A 190 -2.40 -14.17 -19.00
C ALA A 190 -3.52 -15.05 -18.39
N PHE A 191 -4.71 -14.51 -18.16
CA PHE A 191 -5.79 -15.18 -17.43
C PHE A 191 -7.00 -15.55 -18.31
N GLY A 192 -7.07 -15.05 -19.54
CA GLY A 192 -8.24 -15.17 -20.41
C GLY A 192 -9.16 -13.94 -20.32
N ALA A 193 -10.01 -13.76 -21.36
CA ALA A 193 -10.91 -12.60 -21.46
C ALA A 193 -11.98 -12.56 -20.37
N THR A 194 -12.43 -13.72 -19.90
CA THR A 194 -13.41 -13.81 -18.81
C THR A 194 -12.86 -13.24 -17.49
N ALA A 195 -11.55 -13.30 -17.27
CA ALA A 195 -10.89 -12.79 -16.06
C ALA A 195 -10.76 -11.27 -16.02
N THR A 196 -10.89 -10.56 -17.15
CA THR A 196 -10.87 -9.09 -17.21
C THR A 196 -12.26 -8.48 -17.37
N ALA A 197 -13.23 -9.25 -17.87
CA ALA A 197 -14.60 -8.80 -18.14
C ALA A 197 -15.41 -8.39 -16.89
N SER A 198 -15.05 -8.87 -15.70
CA SER A 198 -15.75 -8.53 -14.46
C SER A 198 -14.83 -8.64 -13.24
N ASP A 199 -15.29 -8.13 -12.09
CA ASP A 199 -14.59 -8.25 -10.80
C ASP A 199 -14.56 -9.69 -10.25
N ALA A 200 -15.16 -10.69 -10.90
CA ALA A 200 -15.24 -12.05 -10.38
C ALA A 200 -13.85 -12.68 -10.16
N ALA A 201 -12.94 -12.57 -11.14
CA ALA A 201 -11.57 -13.11 -11.01
C ALA A 201 -10.73 -12.36 -9.97
N PHE A 202 -10.91 -11.03 -9.89
CA PHE A 202 -10.30 -10.20 -8.84
C PHE A 202 -10.74 -10.64 -7.45
N LYS A 203 -12.05 -10.83 -7.24
CA LYS A 203 -12.61 -11.30 -5.97
C LYS A 203 -12.14 -12.71 -5.64
N ALA A 204 -12.17 -13.63 -6.61
CA ALA A 204 -11.73 -15.01 -6.40
C ALA A 204 -10.26 -15.08 -5.97
N SER A 205 -9.36 -14.31 -6.61
CA SER A 205 -7.95 -14.23 -6.23
C SER A 205 -7.77 -13.63 -4.82
N ARG A 206 -8.48 -12.53 -4.52
CA ARG A 206 -8.45 -11.90 -3.18
C ARG A 206 -8.97 -12.81 -2.09
N ASP A 207 -10.07 -13.50 -2.33
CA ASP A 207 -10.72 -14.35 -1.34
C ASP A 207 -9.87 -15.61 -1.10
N TYR A 208 -9.25 -16.19 -2.14
CA TYR A 208 -8.28 -17.27 -1.98
C TYR A 208 -7.06 -16.85 -1.16
N LEU A 209 -6.50 -15.65 -1.40
CA LEU A 209 -5.46 -15.11 -0.53
C LEU A 209 -5.94 -15.05 0.93
N GLY A 210 -7.17 -14.58 1.18
CA GLY A 210 -7.77 -14.56 2.52
C GLY A 210 -7.79 -15.93 3.20
N THR A 211 -8.11 -17.00 2.44
CA THR A 211 -8.07 -18.36 2.99
C THR A 211 -6.65 -18.80 3.40
N LEU A 212 -5.62 -18.39 2.66
CA LEU A 212 -4.23 -18.73 2.98
C LEU A 212 -3.75 -18.04 4.26
N LEU A 213 -4.25 -16.83 4.54
CA LEU A 213 -3.84 -16.01 5.68
C LEU A 213 -4.66 -16.28 6.95
N THR A 214 -5.62 -17.21 6.90
CA THR A 214 -6.44 -17.56 8.08
C THR A 214 -5.62 -18.41 9.05
N GLU A 215 -5.57 -17.99 10.32
CA GLU A 215 -4.89 -18.70 11.41
C GLU A 215 -3.39 -18.99 11.17
N VAL A 216 -2.69 -18.08 10.51
CA VAL A 216 -1.24 -18.18 10.27
C VAL A 216 -0.48 -17.00 10.85
N HIS A 217 0.80 -17.22 11.18
CA HIS A 217 1.75 -16.14 11.38
C HIS A 217 2.46 -15.83 10.06
N LEU A 218 2.62 -14.55 9.71
CA LEU A 218 3.30 -14.16 8.48
C LEU A 218 4.69 -13.64 8.78
N VAL A 219 5.65 -14.03 7.95
CA VAL A 219 7.04 -13.56 8.01
C VAL A 219 7.40 -12.92 6.67
N LEU A 220 8.04 -11.75 6.74
CA LEU A 220 8.55 -11.04 5.57
C LEU A 220 9.87 -11.64 5.09
N ASP A 221 9.94 -12.02 3.82
CA ASP A 221 11.17 -12.48 3.14
C ASP A 221 11.40 -11.62 1.89
N TYR A 222 12.59 -11.02 1.77
CA TYR A 222 12.95 -10.19 0.61
C TYR A 222 13.86 -10.91 -0.38
N GLY A 223 14.29 -12.15 -0.08
CA GLY A 223 15.40 -12.81 -0.76
C GLY A 223 16.71 -12.03 -0.58
N ASP A 224 17.58 -12.08 -1.59
CA ASP A 224 18.93 -11.48 -1.51
C ASP A 224 18.95 -9.96 -1.71
N GLN A 225 17.81 -9.34 -2.01
CA GLN A 225 17.72 -7.91 -2.31
C GLN A 225 16.67 -7.25 -1.42
N PRO A 226 17.07 -6.28 -0.57
CA PRO A 226 16.10 -5.51 0.19
C PRO A 226 15.17 -4.75 -0.75
N PRO A 227 13.89 -4.58 -0.37
CA PRO A 227 12.95 -3.85 -1.18
C PRO A 227 13.36 -2.37 -1.23
N PRO A 228 13.07 -1.66 -2.34
CA PRO A 228 13.25 -0.23 -2.39
C PRO A 228 12.37 0.45 -1.33
N VAL A 229 12.83 1.56 -0.78
CA VAL A 229 12.03 2.37 0.15
C VAL A 229 10.85 2.98 -0.61
N GLY A 230 9.64 2.85 -0.09
CA GLY A 230 8.44 3.38 -0.72
C GLY A 230 7.17 3.07 0.04
N ASP A 231 6.04 3.48 -0.54
CA ASP A 231 4.71 3.32 0.08
C ASP A 231 4.19 1.87 0.05
N ILE A 232 4.79 1.03 -0.78
CA ILE A 232 4.46 -0.39 -0.93
C ILE A 232 5.76 -1.18 -0.85
N VAL A 233 5.81 -2.12 0.10
CA VAL A 233 6.92 -3.06 0.27
C VAL A 233 6.65 -4.30 -0.57
N GLU A 234 7.54 -4.65 -1.49
CA GLU A 234 7.45 -5.91 -2.23
C GLU A 234 8.21 -7.02 -1.49
N ALA A 235 7.50 -8.07 -1.06
CA ALA A 235 8.06 -9.16 -0.26
C ALA A 235 7.48 -10.51 -0.67
N TYR A 236 8.26 -11.57 -0.48
CA TYR A 236 7.70 -12.90 -0.31
C TYR A 236 7.10 -12.98 1.10
N LEU A 237 5.90 -13.55 1.20
CA LEU A 237 5.27 -13.83 2.49
C LEU A 237 5.37 -15.31 2.78
N ILE A 238 5.99 -15.64 3.92
CA ILE A 238 6.05 -17.00 4.44
C ILE A 238 4.99 -17.11 5.53
N ALA A 239 4.01 -17.98 5.32
CA ALA A 239 3.00 -18.31 6.32
C ALA A 239 3.49 -19.48 7.17
N GLU A 240 3.45 -19.32 8.49
CA GLU A 240 3.78 -20.33 9.50
C GLU A 240 2.47 -20.78 10.19
N ARG A 241 2.10 -22.06 10.04
CA ARG A 241 0.95 -22.70 10.72
C ARG A 241 1.37 -23.52 11.94
N GLY A 242 2.67 -23.76 12.09
CA GLY A 242 3.26 -24.48 13.20
C GLY A 242 4.78 -24.60 13.05
N PRO A 243 5.46 -25.28 13.98
CA PRO A 243 6.92 -25.33 14.04
C PRO A 243 7.61 -25.90 12.79
N ASN A 244 6.91 -26.76 12.05
CA ASN A 244 7.42 -27.45 10.86
C ASN A 244 6.49 -27.30 9.64
N ASP A 245 5.51 -26.40 9.71
CA ASP A 245 4.56 -26.17 8.62
C ASP A 245 4.64 -24.69 8.22
N SER A 246 5.44 -24.44 7.20
CA SER A 246 5.54 -23.13 6.57
C SER A 246 5.46 -23.23 5.05
N PHE A 247 4.86 -22.22 4.45
CA PHE A 247 4.74 -22.15 3.00
C PHE A 247 4.84 -20.72 2.48
N ASP A 248 5.34 -20.60 1.25
CA ASP A 248 5.37 -19.35 0.51
C ASP A 248 3.96 -19.07 -0.05
N VAL A 249 3.36 -17.97 0.40
CA VAL A 249 1.98 -17.56 0.04
C VAL A 249 1.87 -17.31 -1.46
N GLY A 250 2.84 -16.64 -2.07
CA GLY A 250 2.86 -16.37 -3.52
C GLY A 250 2.94 -17.67 -4.32
N ALA A 251 3.79 -18.61 -3.89
CA ALA A 251 3.86 -19.93 -4.50
C ALA A 251 2.55 -20.72 -4.37
N ALA A 252 1.82 -20.59 -3.25
CA ALA A 252 0.52 -21.22 -3.06
C ALA A 252 -0.58 -20.61 -3.96
N MET A 253 -0.55 -19.28 -4.17
CA MET A 253 -1.43 -18.58 -5.12
C MET A 253 -1.23 -19.07 -6.55
N LEU A 254 0.03 -19.21 -6.98
CA LEU A 254 0.39 -19.71 -8.32
C LEU A 254 -0.06 -21.15 -8.54
N ARG A 255 0.24 -22.04 -7.58
CA ARG A 255 -0.12 -23.46 -7.67
C ARG A 255 -1.62 -23.69 -7.79
N ALA A 256 -2.42 -22.83 -7.14
CA ALA A 256 -3.87 -22.91 -7.18
C ALA A 256 -4.50 -22.18 -8.37
N GLY A 257 -3.71 -21.52 -9.23
CA GLY A 257 -4.20 -20.83 -10.41
C GLY A 257 -4.91 -19.49 -10.11
N TYR A 258 -4.61 -18.83 -8.99
CA TYR A 258 -5.18 -17.52 -8.64
C TYR A 258 -4.22 -16.35 -8.88
N ALA A 259 -3.05 -16.63 -9.45
CA ALA A 259 -2.02 -15.66 -9.81
C ALA A 259 -1.19 -16.19 -11.00
N THR A 260 -0.43 -15.31 -11.64
CA THR A 260 0.60 -15.63 -12.64
C THR A 260 1.98 -15.18 -12.15
N ALA A 261 3.03 -15.83 -12.63
CA ALA A 261 4.40 -15.57 -12.25
C ALA A 261 4.94 -14.35 -12.99
N ARG A 262 5.71 -13.52 -12.28
CA ARG A 262 6.51 -12.43 -12.86
C ARG A 262 7.98 -12.82 -12.94
N GLY A 263 8.69 -12.23 -13.90
CA GLY A 263 10.15 -12.34 -13.98
C GLY A 263 10.87 -11.39 -13.01
N GLY A 264 12.21 -11.41 -13.06
CA GLY A 264 13.04 -10.39 -12.39
C GLY A 264 13.17 -10.55 -10.87
N HIS A 265 13.03 -11.77 -10.34
CA HIS A 265 13.24 -12.05 -8.93
C HIS A 265 13.88 -13.44 -8.71
N PRO A 266 14.55 -13.69 -7.56
CA PRO A 266 15.30 -14.95 -7.34
C PRO A 266 14.50 -16.26 -7.47
N LYS A 267 13.17 -16.20 -7.30
CA LYS A 267 12.27 -17.38 -7.38
C LYS A 267 11.57 -17.52 -8.75
N ALA A 268 11.96 -16.74 -9.77
CA ALA A 268 11.20 -16.63 -11.03
C ALA A 268 11.00 -17.98 -11.75
N ASP A 269 12.05 -18.79 -11.92
CA ASP A 269 11.91 -20.07 -12.63
C ASP A 269 11.04 -21.07 -11.87
N ARG A 270 11.16 -21.10 -10.53
CA ARG A 270 10.28 -21.90 -9.67
C ARG A 270 8.83 -21.45 -9.82
N TYR A 271 8.58 -20.14 -9.80
CA TYR A 271 7.23 -19.59 -9.90
C TYR A 271 6.61 -19.86 -11.27
N ARG A 272 7.40 -19.76 -12.35
CA ARG A 272 6.96 -20.13 -13.70
C ARG A 272 6.53 -21.60 -13.77
N GLY A 273 7.32 -22.52 -13.21
CA GLY A 273 6.96 -23.94 -13.17
C GLY A 273 5.67 -24.24 -12.37
N LEU A 274 5.40 -23.47 -11.31
CA LEU A 274 4.14 -23.58 -10.56
C LEU A 274 2.93 -23.09 -11.36
N GLU A 275 3.09 -21.99 -12.07
CA GLU A 275 2.05 -21.46 -12.98
C GLU A 275 1.78 -22.43 -14.13
N GLU A 276 2.82 -22.93 -14.81
CA GLU A 276 2.70 -23.91 -15.88
C GLU A 276 1.96 -25.17 -15.41
N GLY A 277 2.27 -25.64 -14.20
CA GLY A 277 1.54 -26.74 -13.57
C GLY A 277 0.06 -26.44 -13.34
N ALA A 278 -0.28 -25.24 -12.83
CA ALA A 278 -1.66 -24.83 -12.62
C ALA A 278 -2.45 -24.68 -13.93
N ARG A 279 -1.81 -24.16 -14.99
CA ARG A 279 -2.39 -24.07 -16.34
C ARG A 279 -2.65 -25.46 -16.93
N GLY A 280 -1.65 -26.34 -16.86
CA GLY A 280 -1.78 -27.72 -17.36
C GLY A 280 -2.85 -28.52 -16.62
N ALA A 281 -3.02 -28.27 -15.32
CA ALA A 281 -4.05 -28.88 -14.50
C ALA A 281 -5.44 -28.23 -14.63
N LYS A 282 -5.56 -27.10 -15.33
CA LYS A 282 -6.79 -26.31 -15.45
C LYS A 282 -7.45 -26.06 -14.10
N VAL A 283 -6.72 -25.42 -13.19
CA VAL A 283 -7.22 -25.08 -11.84
C VAL A 283 -7.35 -23.57 -11.63
N GLY A 284 -8.18 -23.19 -10.66
CA GLY A 284 -8.40 -21.79 -10.30
C GLY A 284 -8.97 -21.00 -11.46
N LEU A 285 -8.33 -19.87 -11.79
CA LEU A 285 -8.71 -19.02 -12.91
C LEU A 285 -8.44 -19.65 -14.29
N PHE A 286 -7.70 -20.76 -14.35
CA PHE A 286 -7.40 -21.48 -15.59
C PHE A 286 -8.36 -22.66 -15.87
N ALA A 287 -9.37 -22.88 -15.01
CA ALA A 287 -10.28 -24.01 -15.14
C ALA A 287 -11.10 -24.00 -16.43
N ASP A 288 -11.55 -22.83 -16.85
CA ASP A 288 -12.44 -22.65 -18.00
C ASP A 288 -11.69 -22.22 -19.27
N GLY A 289 -10.36 -22.36 -19.32
CA GLY A 289 -9.56 -21.87 -20.43
C GLY A 289 -9.87 -22.58 -21.76
N GLU A 290 -10.49 -21.83 -22.68
CA GLU A 290 -10.33 -21.99 -24.14
C GLU A 290 -8.87 -21.81 -24.57
#